data_AF-A0A960ZZW9-F1
#
_entry.id   AF-A0A960ZZW9-F1
#
_cell.length_a   1.000
_cell.length_b   1.000
_cell.length_c   1.000
_cell.angle_alpha   90.00
_cell.angle_beta   90.00
_cell.angle_gamma   90.00
#
_symmetry.space_group_name_H-M   'P 1'
#
loop_
_entity.id
_entity.type
_entity.pdbx_description
1 polymer ?
#
loop_
_entity_poly.entity_id
_entity_poly.type
_entity_poly.pdbx_seq_one_letter_code
_entity_poly.pdbx_strand_id
1 'polypeptide(L)'
;MTKAGVDSLIDLGLIFGQSFQFFKGSIGKSINFKATKLEGGGYRLEFFSPTNNPGYGKKYIQELTNGGKIIEDYKETWGPNGLINTKWLLERIKSE
;
A
#
# COMPACT_ATOMS: atom_id res chain seq x y z
N MET A 1 -16.79 6.91 29.72
CA MET A 1 -15.83 7.26 28.66
C MET A 1 -15.23 5.97 28.11
N THR A 2 -15.64 5.53 26.91
CA THR A 2 -14.84 4.58 26.11
C THR A 2 -15.30 4.67 24.66
N LYS A 3 -14.82 5.71 23.97
CA LYS A 3 -15.05 5.98 22.54
C LYS A 3 -14.12 5.14 21.63
N ALA A 4 -13.36 4.20 22.19
CA ALA A 4 -12.28 3.50 21.47
C ALA A 4 -12.75 2.36 20.56
N GLY A 5 -14.00 1.88 20.70
CA GLY A 5 -14.49 0.71 19.95
C GLY A 5 -15.12 1.02 18.58
N VAL A 6 -15.56 2.27 18.36
CA VAL A 6 -16.26 2.66 17.13
C VAL A 6 -15.30 3.25 16.11
N ASP A 7 -14.26 3.97 16.57
CA ASP A 7 -13.23 4.57 15.69
C ASP A 7 -12.43 3.49 14.92
N SER A 8 -12.17 2.34 15.54
CA SER A 8 -11.45 1.21 14.91
C SER A 8 -12.20 0.58 13.72
N LEU A 9 -13.53 0.56 13.75
CA LEU A 9 -14.35 -0.04 12.67
C LEU A 9 -14.54 0.95 11.51
N ILE A 10 -14.59 2.25 11.83
CA ILE A 10 -14.60 3.33 10.84
C ILE A 10 -13.23 3.40 10.12
N ASP A 11 -12.12 3.23 10.85
CA ASP A 11 -10.77 3.19 10.27
C ASP A 11 -10.58 2.03 9.31
N LEU A 12 -11.03 0.82 9.67
CA LEU A 12 -10.94 -0.32 8.75
C LEU A 12 -11.77 -0.08 7.49
N GLY A 13 -12.99 0.45 7.59
CA GLY A 13 -13.82 0.75 6.41
C GLY A 13 -13.22 1.81 5.48
N LEU A 14 -12.60 2.86 6.05
CA LEU A 14 -11.91 3.91 5.29
C LEU A 14 -10.62 3.38 4.63
N ILE A 15 -9.83 2.58 5.38
CA ILE A 15 -8.64 1.92 4.87
C ILE A 15 -9.04 0.94 3.76
N PHE A 16 -10.07 0.12 3.94
CA PHE A 16 -10.56 -0.79 2.91
C PHE A 16 -11.09 -0.04 1.68
N GLY A 17 -11.75 1.10 1.84
CA GLY A 17 -12.21 1.94 0.72
C GLY A 17 -11.07 2.53 -0.12
N GLN A 18 -10.04 3.09 0.54
CA GLN A 18 -8.85 3.63 -0.12
C GLN A 18 -7.97 2.52 -0.71
N SER A 19 -7.79 1.43 0.04
CA SER A 19 -7.14 0.21 -0.42
C SER A 19 -7.84 -0.32 -1.66
N PHE A 20 -9.17 -0.43 -1.66
CA PHE A 20 -9.92 -0.97 -2.79
C PHE A 20 -9.72 -0.14 -4.06
N GLN A 21 -9.55 1.19 -3.98
CA GLN A 21 -9.19 2.04 -5.13
C GLN A 21 -7.75 1.79 -5.60
N PHE A 22 -6.79 1.65 -4.67
CA PHE A 22 -5.42 1.21 -4.96
C PHE A 22 -5.40 -0.15 -5.68
N PHE A 23 -6.34 -1.03 -5.31
CA PHE A 23 -6.52 -2.34 -5.91
C PHE A 23 -7.27 -2.30 -7.26
N LYS A 24 -8.32 -1.49 -7.43
CA LYS A 24 -9.32 -1.61 -8.50
C LYS A 24 -8.74 -1.66 -9.92
N GLY A 25 -7.61 -0.99 -10.17
CA GLY A 25 -6.92 -1.04 -11.46
C GLY A 25 -6.06 -2.29 -11.71
N SER A 26 -5.76 -3.07 -10.67
CA SER A 26 -4.73 -4.13 -10.65
C SER A 26 -5.23 -5.52 -10.20
N ILE A 27 -6.46 -5.64 -9.66
CA ILE A 27 -6.95 -6.85 -8.94
C ILE A 27 -6.91 -8.13 -9.79
N GLY A 28 -7.02 -8.05 -11.10
CA GLY A 28 -7.05 -9.25 -11.95
C GLY A 28 -5.76 -10.09 -11.95
N LYS A 29 -4.62 -9.51 -11.54
CA LYS A 29 -3.29 -10.18 -11.62
C LYS A 29 -2.41 -9.99 -10.39
N SER A 30 -2.83 -9.20 -9.41
CA SER A 30 -2.02 -8.95 -8.21
C SER A 30 -2.04 -10.13 -7.24
N ILE A 31 -0.88 -10.45 -6.69
CA ILE A 31 -0.66 -11.51 -5.70
C ILE A 31 0.04 -10.94 -4.45
N ASN A 32 0.07 -11.74 -3.38
CA ASN A 32 0.79 -11.45 -2.14
C ASN A 32 0.44 -10.10 -1.52
N PHE A 33 -0.86 -9.80 -1.44
CA PHE A 33 -1.30 -8.63 -0.70
C PHE A 33 -0.89 -8.74 0.78
N LYS A 34 -0.37 -7.64 1.32
CA LYS A 34 0.01 -7.52 2.72
C LYS A 34 -0.35 -6.13 3.23
N ALA A 35 -0.99 -6.09 4.39
CA ALA A 35 -1.16 -4.88 5.19
C ALA A 35 -0.33 -5.04 6.47
N THR A 36 0.60 -4.13 6.72
CA THR A 36 1.48 -4.14 7.89
C THR A 36 1.25 -2.86 8.69
N LYS A 37 1.01 -2.97 10.00
CA LYS A 37 0.87 -1.79 10.87
C LYS A 37 2.25 -1.14 11.09
N LEU A 38 2.32 0.18 11.01
CA LEU A 38 3.52 0.98 11.23
C LEU A 38 3.57 1.50 12.68
N GLU A 39 4.77 1.81 13.20
CA GLU A 39 4.97 2.28 14.58
C GLU A 39 4.19 3.58 14.92
N GLY A 40 3.86 4.40 13.91
CA GLY A 40 3.02 5.61 14.05
C GLY A 40 1.50 5.38 14.01
N GLY A 41 1.03 4.14 14.12
CA GLY A 41 -0.39 3.78 14.01
C GLY A 41 -0.91 3.69 12.57
N GLY A 42 -0.09 4.05 11.59
CA GLY A 42 -0.40 3.92 10.16
C GLY A 42 -0.35 2.48 9.64
N TYR A 43 -0.55 2.34 8.33
CA TYR A 43 -0.49 1.06 7.63
C TYR A 43 0.37 1.16 6.36
N ARG A 44 1.19 0.15 6.13
CA ARG A 44 1.84 -0.13 4.85
C ARG A 44 1.06 -1.20 4.12
N LEU A 45 0.54 -0.84 2.96
CA LEU A 45 -0.16 -1.71 2.03
C LEU A 45 0.80 -2.07 0.91
N GLU A 46 0.93 -3.35 0.60
CA GLU A 46 1.76 -3.79 -0.52
C GLU A 46 1.15 -4.98 -1.26
N PHE A 47 1.37 -5.04 -2.58
CA PHE A 47 1.06 -6.19 -3.41
C PHE A 47 2.06 -6.33 -4.54
N PHE A 48 2.16 -7.54 -5.11
CA PHE A 48 3.01 -7.82 -6.26
C PHE A 48 2.18 -8.10 -7.51
N SER A 49 2.47 -7.39 -8.59
CA SER A 49 1.88 -7.61 -9.91
C SER A 49 2.92 -8.29 -10.81
N PRO A 50 2.88 -9.62 -10.98
CA PRO A 50 3.78 -10.34 -11.88
C PRO A 50 3.53 -9.93 -13.33
N THR A 51 4.59 -9.91 -14.12
CA THR A 51 4.47 -9.90 -15.58
C THR A 51 4.48 -11.34 -16.11
N ASN A 52 4.23 -11.52 -17.40
CA ASN A 52 4.26 -12.86 -18.02
C ASN A 52 5.67 -13.49 -18.05
N ASN A 53 6.71 -12.76 -17.63
CA ASN A 53 8.09 -13.25 -17.59
C ASN A 53 8.44 -13.66 -16.15
N PRO A 54 8.88 -14.92 -15.90
CA PRO A 54 9.22 -15.38 -14.56
C PRO A 54 10.26 -14.49 -13.88
N GLY A 55 10.05 -14.20 -12.60
CA GLY A 55 10.93 -13.34 -11.81
C GLY A 55 10.78 -11.84 -12.07
N TYR A 56 9.94 -11.44 -13.02
CA TYR A 56 9.64 -10.02 -13.27
C TYR A 56 8.28 -9.62 -12.72
N GLY A 57 8.21 -8.39 -12.22
CA GLY A 57 6.96 -7.81 -11.78
C GLY A 57 7.12 -6.43 -11.17
N LYS A 58 6.01 -5.91 -10.67
CA LYS A 58 5.98 -4.63 -9.99
C LYS A 58 5.42 -4.84 -8.59
N LYS A 59 6.19 -4.48 -7.58
CA LYS A 59 5.68 -4.36 -6.21
C LYS A 59 5.11 -2.96 -6.06
N TYR A 60 3.87 -2.85 -5.64
CA TYR A 60 3.23 -1.57 -5.34
C TYR A 60 3.18 -1.42 -3.83
N ILE A 61 3.57 -0.25 -3.32
CA ILE A 61 3.64 0.05 -1.91
C ILE A 61 2.94 1.38 -1.68
N GLN A 62 2.03 1.40 -0.70
CA GLN A 62 1.41 2.62 -0.22
C GLN A 62 1.44 2.64 1.31
N GLU A 63 1.96 3.71 1.88
CA GLU A 63 1.97 3.92 3.32
C GLU A 63 0.95 4.99 3.68
N LEU A 64 0.15 4.70 4.69
CA LEU A 64 -0.93 5.54 5.19
C LEU A 64 -0.64 5.90 6.65
N THR A 65 -0.93 7.14 7.02
CA THR A 65 -1.03 7.57 8.42
C THR A 65 -2.20 6.88 9.12
N ASN A 66 -2.28 6.97 10.46
CA ASN A 66 -3.43 6.47 11.22
C ASN A 66 -4.77 7.09 10.77
N GLY A 67 -4.77 8.29 10.19
CA GLY A 67 -5.97 8.94 9.65
C GLY A 67 -6.24 8.67 8.16
N GLY A 68 -5.56 7.68 7.56
CA GLY A 68 -5.75 7.29 6.16
C GLY A 68 -5.15 8.24 5.12
N LYS A 69 -4.37 9.25 5.52
CA LYS A 69 -3.61 10.08 4.56
C LYS A 69 -2.41 9.32 4.04
N ILE A 70 -2.17 9.39 2.72
CA ILE A 70 -1.01 8.79 2.06
C ILE A 70 0.26 9.55 2.48
N ILE A 71 1.23 8.82 3.02
CA ILE A 71 2.59 9.28 3.34
C ILE A 71 3.50 9.01 2.14
N GLU A 72 3.43 7.77 1.64
CA GLU A 72 4.26 7.27 0.55
C GLU A 72 3.40 6.49 -0.43
N ASP A 73 3.65 6.68 -1.71
CA ASP A 73 3.06 5.87 -2.77
C ASP A 73 4.10 5.68 -3.87
N TYR A 74 4.57 4.46 -4.02
CA TYR A 74 5.58 4.11 -5.00
C TYR A 74 5.41 2.68 -5.50
N LYS A 75 6.06 2.42 -6.63
CA LYS A 75 6.20 1.08 -7.17
C LYS A 75 7.67 0.76 -7.38
N GLU A 76 8.00 -0.48 -7.09
CA GLU A 76 9.29 -1.08 -7.38
C GLU A 76 9.15 -2.01 -8.56
N THR A 77 10.02 -1.87 -9.55
CA THR A 77 10.18 -2.86 -10.62
C THR A 77 11.18 -3.90 -10.15
N TRP A 78 10.76 -5.15 -10.07
CA TRP A 78 11.59 -6.28 -9.68
C TRP A 78 11.89 -7.16 -10.89
N GLY A 79 13.10 -7.70 -10.92
CA GLY A 79 13.54 -8.73 -11.85
C GLY A 79 14.16 -9.92 -11.10
N PRO A 80 14.63 -10.95 -11.84
CA PRO A 80 15.22 -12.15 -11.26
C PRO A 80 16.48 -11.86 -10.42
N ASN A 81 17.16 -10.75 -10.68
CA ASN A 81 18.36 -10.32 -9.96
C ASN A 81 18.05 -9.30 -8.84
N GLY A 82 16.77 -9.08 -8.51
CA GLY A 82 16.32 -8.17 -7.45
C GLY A 82 15.68 -6.88 -7.96
N LEU A 83 15.77 -5.82 -7.14
CA LEU A 83 15.19 -4.52 -7.41
C LEU A 83 15.89 -3.83 -8.59
N ILE A 84 15.13 -3.46 -9.62
CA ILE A 84 15.63 -2.75 -10.81
C ILE A 84 15.42 -1.25 -10.66
N ASN A 85 14.26 -0.81 -10.18
CA ASN A 85 13.91 0.61 -10.13
C ASN A 85 12.82 0.89 -9.11
N THR A 86 12.83 2.09 -8.53
CA THR A 86 11.76 2.62 -7.69
C THR A 86 11.18 3.87 -8.34
N LYS A 87 9.85 3.90 -8.53
CA LYS A 87 9.12 5.04 -9.07
C LYS A 87 8.02 5.47 -8.10
N TRP A 88 8.12 6.70 -7.62
CA TRP A 88 7.09 7.37 -6.83
C TRP A 88 5.88 7.70 -7.71
N LEU A 89 4.68 7.38 -7.22
CA LEU A 89 3.41 7.59 -7.89
C LEU A 89 2.72 8.87 -7.42
N LEU A 90 2.97 9.27 -6.17
CA LEU A 90 2.56 10.55 -5.61
C LEU A 90 3.77 11.28 -5.02
N GLU A 91 3.68 12.60 -4.93
CA GLU A 91 4.67 13.39 -4.21
C GLU A 91 4.63 13.04 -2.71
N ARG A 92 5.81 12.77 -2.14
CA ARG A 92 5.97 12.45 -0.72
C ARG A 92 5.53 13.65 0.10
N ILE A 93 4.55 13.48 0.99
CA ILE A 93 4.27 14.49 2.00
C ILE A 93 5.43 14.43 2.99
N LYS A 94 6.36 15.38 2.88
CA LYS A 94 7.36 15.59 3.92
C LYS A 94 6.62 16.19 5.12
N SER A 95 6.53 15.43 6.21
CA SER A 95 6.19 16.01 7.50
C SER A 95 7.37 16.88 7.94
N GLU A 96 7.18 18.19 7.98
CA GLU A 96 8.07 19.15 8.65
C GLU A 96 8.06 18.94 10.17
#